data_AF-A0A8R1DNB5-F1
#
_entry.id   AF-A0A8R1DNB5-F1
#
_cell.length_a   1.000
_cell.length_b   1.000
_cell.length_c   1.000
_cell.angle_alpha   90.00
_cell.angle_beta   90.00
_cell.angle_gamma   90.00
#
_symmetry.space_group_name_H-M   'P 1'
#
loop_
_entity.id
_entity.type
_entity.pdbx_description
1 polymer ?
#
loop_
_entity_poly.entity_id
_entity_poly.type
_entity_poly.pdbx_seq_one_letter_code
_entity_poly.pdbx_strand_id
1 'polypeptide(L)'
;MDPFDRAMSLMGSNDGGTKRERKVSTKEEPAMKRRMETTTAPPRIFSTPTSAAPAGRESFAAIEHIDVQMNMFPISIVRMPPRLQRLCFETTLVLPDGKSFNLNTGLVAVSGDVNSHNRRLAQHTIFRKFLDKNRHLFGNKDHHYVVYDCAATIYVPDGYYSGGEEVKFELRRDDFREDEWERVSKLCRKRGCYFSIKMTPTGFVYTSGENLLETSNRMELTRCIEIVTSQYLNSPDFYQFGNATFPLKQRPVSEPDSVTEVRPGFAKVARLVDGRMGRNEMLITIDTKFSPFYKNITVLKFIVSKYEDLKGSRGGGGRIGGGRDDHRGGYGGHGGRGDYRDSGRGRGGGYGRDNYRHANDSFGGGDSMRSEPSSREIEEVQKGISEGGSLRSAIEASMKGLYAEATHMPKDSNRIVVITGIADSNAEKLGGISADNHYDIRVQDVRKY
;
A
#
# COMPACT_ATOMS: atom_id res chain seq x y z
N MET A 1 23.40 -18.59 24.83
CA MET A 1 22.36 -18.73 23.78
C MET A 1 21.96 -17.33 23.37
N ASP A 2 22.19 -17.02 22.10
CA ASP A 2 21.93 -15.71 21.50
C ASP A 2 20.42 -15.42 21.51
N PRO A 3 19.96 -14.20 21.86
CA PRO A 3 18.58 -13.78 21.67
C PRO A 3 18.04 -14.06 20.24
N PHE A 4 18.92 -14.09 19.24
CA PHE A 4 18.60 -14.40 17.86
C PHE A 4 18.23 -15.88 17.63
N ASP A 5 18.92 -16.81 18.31
CA ASP A 5 18.62 -18.26 18.24
C ASP A 5 17.25 -18.59 18.85
N ARG A 6 16.82 -17.79 19.84
CA ARG A 6 15.51 -17.96 20.50
C ARG A 6 14.34 -17.52 19.61
N ALA A 7 14.55 -16.53 18.74
CA ALA A 7 13.54 -16.07 17.79
C ALA A 7 13.35 -17.06 16.62
N MET A 8 14.43 -17.71 16.18
CA MET A 8 14.38 -18.71 15.10
C MET A 8 13.78 -20.05 15.56
N SER A 9 13.96 -20.43 16.82
CA SER A 9 13.34 -21.63 17.40
C SER A 9 11.82 -21.55 17.52
N LEU A 10 11.24 -20.35 17.57
CA LEU A 10 9.79 -20.14 17.72
C LEU A 10 9.03 -20.18 16.38
N MET A 11 9.73 -20.22 15.25
CA MET A 11 9.12 -20.34 13.92
C MET A 11 9.09 -21.78 13.38
N GLY A 12 9.64 -22.75 14.12
CA GLY A 12 9.81 -24.13 13.68
C GLY A 12 9.19 -25.16 14.62
N SER A 13 7.95 -24.97 15.10
CA SER A 13 7.22 -26.02 15.84
C SER A 13 5.72 -25.74 15.85
N ASN A 14 4.99 -26.34 14.91
CA ASN A 14 3.58 -26.68 15.13
C ASN A 14 3.20 -27.81 14.18
N ASP A 15 3.54 -29.04 14.56
CA ASP A 15 2.75 -30.20 14.15
C ASP A 15 2.81 -31.27 15.24
N GLY A 16 1.78 -31.24 16.09
CA GLY A 16 1.60 -32.10 17.25
C GLY A 16 0.11 -32.29 17.50
N GLY A 17 -0.58 -32.90 16.55
CA GLY A 17 -2.01 -33.20 16.60
C GLY A 17 -2.31 -34.68 16.38
N THR A 18 -2.36 -35.41 17.48
CA THR A 18 -3.07 -36.70 17.72
C THR A 18 -3.65 -37.48 16.53
N LYS A 19 -3.08 -38.68 16.32
CA LYS A 19 -3.63 -39.79 15.52
C LYS A 19 -5.06 -40.14 15.96
N ARG A 20 -6.01 -40.09 15.02
CA ARG A 20 -7.25 -40.89 15.04
C ARG A 20 -7.32 -41.69 13.75
N GLU A 21 -7.12 -43.00 13.88
CA GLU A 21 -7.32 -43.98 12.82
C GLU A 21 -8.82 -44.02 12.44
N ARG A 22 -9.12 -43.73 11.17
CA ARG A 22 -10.42 -44.03 10.57
C ARG A 22 -10.22 -45.12 9.52
N LYS A 23 -10.73 -46.31 9.82
CA LYS A 23 -10.88 -47.43 8.89
C LYS A 23 -11.73 -46.98 7.70
N VAL A 24 -11.17 -47.09 6.49
CA VAL A 24 -11.92 -46.99 5.23
C VAL A 24 -12.43 -48.38 4.89
N SER A 25 -13.75 -48.56 4.95
CA SER A 25 -14.43 -49.73 4.42
C SER A 25 -14.67 -49.57 2.92
N THR A 26 -14.22 -50.57 2.16
CA THR A 26 -14.65 -50.88 0.80
C THR A 26 -16.15 -51.12 0.74
N LYS A 27 -16.89 -50.42 -0.13
CA LYS A 27 -17.98 -50.99 -0.94
C LYS A 27 -18.60 -50.00 -1.93
N GLU A 28 -18.68 -50.51 -3.17
CA GLU A 28 -19.76 -50.39 -4.16
C GLU A 28 -20.02 -49.05 -4.87
N GLU A 29 -19.72 -49.06 -6.17
CA GLU A 29 -20.32 -48.23 -7.22
C GLU A 29 -21.85 -48.29 -7.20
N PRO A 30 -22.51 -47.26 -7.76
CA PRO A 30 -23.52 -47.58 -8.75
C PRO A 30 -23.37 -46.83 -10.07
N ALA A 31 -23.64 -47.60 -11.11
CA ALA A 31 -23.74 -47.23 -12.50
C ALA A 31 -24.84 -46.19 -12.78
N MET A 32 -24.54 -45.21 -13.63
CA MET A 32 -25.39 -44.83 -14.77
C MET A 32 -24.66 -43.83 -15.67
N LYS A 33 -23.81 -44.38 -16.56
CA LYS A 33 -23.55 -43.78 -17.87
C LYS A 33 -24.74 -44.10 -18.76
N ARG A 34 -25.46 -43.08 -19.26
CA ARG A 34 -26.01 -43.00 -20.64
C ARG A 34 -26.97 -41.81 -20.78
N ARG A 35 -26.51 -40.73 -21.43
CA ARG A 35 -27.23 -40.11 -22.56
C ARG A 35 -26.37 -39.07 -23.30
N MET A 36 -26.10 -39.41 -24.57
CA MET A 36 -25.85 -38.61 -25.80
C MET A 36 -25.50 -37.12 -25.63
N GLU A 37 -24.31 -36.67 -26.04
CA GLU A 37 -23.90 -36.37 -27.44
C GLU A 37 -24.86 -35.43 -28.19
N THR A 38 -24.43 -34.17 -28.38
CA THR A 38 -24.27 -33.55 -29.71
C THR A 38 -23.66 -32.15 -29.56
N THR A 39 -22.36 -32.01 -29.84
CA THR A 39 -21.80 -30.79 -30.46
C THR A 39 -20.50 -31.16 -31.17
N THR A 40 -20.52 -30.95 -32.48
CA THR A 40 -19.50 -31.20 -33.48
C THR A 40 -18.30 -30.25 -33.32
N ALA A 41 -17.32 -30.65 -32.52
CA ALA A 41 -15.95 -30.14 -32.62
C ALA A 41 -15.00 -31.33 -32.51
N PRO A 42 -13.98 -31.46 -33.37
CA PRO A 42 -13.01 -32.55 -33.23
C PRO A 42 -12.34 -32.40 -31.86
N PRO A 43 -12.21 -33.49 -31.06
CA PRO A 43 -11.52 -33.41 -29.79
C PRO A 43 -10.09 -32.95 -30.07
N ARG A 44 -9.67 -31.83 -29.46
CA ARG A 44 -8.25 -31.48 -29.38
C ARG A 44 -7.60 -32.54 -28.49
N ILE A 45 -7.11 -33.59 -29.13
CA ILE A 45 -6.24 -34.58 -28.50
C ILE A 45 -4.97 -33.80 -28.16
N PHE A 46 -4.81 -33.43 -26.89
CA PHE A 46 -3.47 -33.20 -26.37
C PHE A 46 -2.76 -34.54 -26.47
N SER A 47 -1.88 -34.68 -27.46
CA SER A 47 -0.98 -35.80 -27.55
C SER A 47 -0.14 -35.80 -26.27
N THR A 48 -0.47 -36.67 -25.32
CA THR A 48 0.48 -37.08 -24.30
C THR A 48 1.68 -37.68 -25.05
N PRO A 49 2.90 -37.15 -24.88
CA PRO A 49 4.06 -37.70 -25.57
C PRO A 49 4.22 -39.15 -25.14
N THR A 50 4.04 -40.07 -26.09
CA THR A 50 4.36 -41.47 -25.92
C THR A 50 5.85 -41.55 -25.66
N SER A 51 6.21 -41.78 -24.40
CA SER A 51 7.54 -42.11 -23.92
C SER A 51 8.07 -43.35 -24.65
N ALA A 52 8.69 -43.15 -25.80
CA ALA A 52 9.51 -44.13 -26.49
C ALA A 52 10.79 -43.46 -27.03
N ALA A 53 11.37 -42.56 -26.24
CA ALA A 53 12.75 -42.16 -26.44
C ALA A 53 13.66 -43.31 -25.97
N PRO A 54 14.62 -43.78 -26.79
CA PRO A 54 15.61 -44.76 -26.35
C PRO A 54 16.30 -44.27 -25.07
N ALA A 55 16.46 -45.15 -24.09
CA ALA A 55 17.18 -44.87 -22.86
C ALA A 55 18.58 -44.35 -23.19
N GLY A 56 18.80 -43.04 -23.01
CA GLY A 56 20.03 -42.35 -23.38
C GLY A 56 19.86 -40.97 -24.02
N ARG A 57 18.64 -40.57 -24.42
CA ARG A 57 18.35 -39.17 -24.81
C ARG A 57 17.59 -38.45 -23.71
N GLU A 58 18.22 -37.41 -23.17
CA GLU A 58 17.68 -36.51 -22.14
C GLU A 58 16.27 -36.05 -22.53
N SER A 59 15.27 -36.36 -21.69
CA SER A 59 13.84 -36.10 -21.94
C SER A 59 13.46 -34.61 -22.03
N PHE A 60 14.45 -33.71 -21.92
CA PHE A 60 14.31 -32.27 -22.09
C PHE A 60 15.47 -31.76 -22.97
N ALA A 61 15.44 -32.06 -24.26
CA ALA A 61 16.34 -31.43 -25.21
C ALA A 61 15.92 -29.96 -25.41
N ALA A 62 16.85 -29.02 -25.25
CA ALA A 62 16.62 -27.62 -25.61
C ALA A 62 16.26 -27.55 -27.10
N ILE A 63 15.01 -27.17 -27.39
CA ILE A 63 14.45 -27.20 -28.75
C ILE A 63 14.97 -26.00 -29.55
N GLU A 64 15.07 -24.83 -28.92
CA GLU A 64 15.49 -23.59 -29.56
C GLU A 64 15.95 -22.56 -28.52
N HIS A 65 16.86 -21.67 -28.91
CA HIS A 65 17.25 -20.50 -28.11
C HIS A 65 16.48 -19.28 -28.61
N ILE A 66 15.79 -18.59 -27.69
CA ILE A 66 15.02 -17.39 -27.99
C ILE A 66 15.51 -16.26 -27.10
N ASP A 67 15.85 -15.13 -27.72
CA ASP A 67 16.18 -13.91 -26.99
C ASP A 67 14.90 -13.30 -26.38
N VAL A 68 14.94 -13.05 -25.08
CA VAL A 68 13.82 -12.49 -24.32
C VAL A 68 14.22 -11.19 -23.64
N GLN A 69 13.33 -10.19 -23.71
CA GLN A 69 13.47 -8.97 -22.93
C GLN A 69 12.78 -9.16 -21.58
N MET A 70 13.53 -8.94 -20.51
CA MET A 70 13.03 -8.95 -19.14
C MET A 70 12.92 -7.53 -18.60
N ASN A 71 12.05 -7.33 -17.61
CA ASN A 71 11.94 -6.07 -16.86
C ASN A 71 12.99 -5.95 -15.75
N MET A 72 14.21 -6.42 -16.03
CA MET A 72 15.34 -6.43 -15.12
C MET A 72 16.40 -5.46 -15.61
N PHE A 73 16.78 -4.53 -14.74
CA PHE A 73 17.71 -3.46 -15.05
C PHE A 73 19.01 -3.68 -14.27
N PRO A 74 20.17 -3.76 -14.95
CA PRO A 74 21.43 -3.92 -14.26
C PRO A 74 21.82 -2.66 -13.51
N ILE A 75 22.35 -2.84 -12.30
CA ILE A 75 22.89 -1.79 -11.45
C ILE A 75 24.36 -2.07 -11.18
N SER A 76 25.19 -1.09 -11.52
CA SER A 76 26.61 -1.16 -11.20
C SER A 76 26.85 -0.74 -9.75
N ILE A 77 27.36 -1.68 -8.95
CA ILE A 77 27.80 -1.44 -7.57
C ILE A 77 29.34 -1.33 -7.46
N VAL A 78 30.05 -1.28 -8.58
CA VAL A 78 31.53 -1.34 -8.64
C VAL A 78 32.20 -0.19 -7.88
N ARG A 79 31.53 0.97 -7.77
CA ARG A 79 32.05 2.15 -7.08
C ARG A 79 31.65 2.23 -5.60
N MET A 80 30.95 1.23 -5.07
CA MET A 80 30.64 1.19 -3.64
C MET A 80 31.92 0.96 -2.82
N PRO A 81 32.01 1.53 -1.60
CA PRO A 81 33.12 1.22 -0.70
C PRO A 81 33.13 -0.28 -0.39
N PRO A 82 34.29 -0.91 -0.16
CA PRO A 82 34.41 -2.38 -0.03
C PRO A 82 33.51 -3.00 1.04
N ARG A 83 33.22 -2.24 2.09
CA ARG A 83 32.23 -2.56 3.11
C ARG A 83 31.52 -1.29 3.59
N LEU A 84 30.30 -1.47 4.08
CA LEU A 84 29.48 -0.49 4.74
C LEU A 84 29.39 -0.86 6.22
N GLN A 85 29.48 0.13 7.11
CA GLN A 85 29.19 -0.07 8.53
C GLN A 85 27.67 -0.05 8.73
N ARG A 86 27.17 -1.06 9.44
CA ARG A 86 25.76 -1.18 9.82
C ARG A 86 25.58 -0.65 11.24
N LEU A 87 24.62 0.25 11.43
CA LEU A 87 24.24 0.78 12.73
C LEU A 87 22.76 0.46 13.00
N CYS A 88 22.44 0.11 14.24
CA CYS A 88 21.07 0.07 14.73
C CYS A 88 20.64 1.48 15.16
N PHE A 89 19.44 1.89 14.79
CA PHE A 89 18.82 3.17 15.12
C PHE A 89 17.47 2.92 15.77
N GLU A 90 17.45 2.88 17.09
CA GLU A 90 16.25 2.65 17.88
C GLU A 90 15.59 3.98 18.22
N THR A 91 14.33 4.16 17.82
CA THR A 91 13.55 5.34 18.19
C THR A 91 12.42 4.95 19.12
N THR A 92 12.40 5.56 20.29
CA THR A 92 11.39 5.34 21.32
C THR A 92 10.58 6.60 21.54
N LEU A 93 9.26 6.53 21.36
CA LEU A 93 8.34 7.58 21.78
C LEU A 93 8.15 7.50 23.29
N VAL A 94 8.45 8.58 24.01
CA VAL A 94 8.25 8.68 25.46
C VAL A 94 7.08 9.61 25.73
N LEU A 95 6.10 9.12 26.49
CA LEU A 95 4.93 9.88 26.93
C LEU A 95 5.23 10.65 28.23
N PRO A 96 4.46 11.71 28.54
CA PRO A 96 4.60 12.45 29.79
C PRO A 96 4.39 11.61 31.06
N ASP A 97 3.63 10.51 30.96
CA ASP A 97 3.38 9.57 32.06
C ASP A 97 4.51 8.53 32.23
N GLY A 98 5.62 8.70 31.52
CA GLY A 98 6.79 7.82 31.57
C GLY A 98 6.65 6.54 30.73
N LYS A 99 5.47 6.27 30.15
CA LYS A 99 5.30 5.12 29.25
C LYS A 99 6.10 5.36 27.97
N SER A 100 6.73 4.31 27.47
CA SER A 100 7.57 4.36 26.29
C SER A 100 7.17 3.30 25.27
N PHE A 101 7.29 3.66 23.99
CA PHE A 101 6.92 2.80 22.87
C PHE A 101 8.04 2.78 21.84
N ASN A 102 8.58 1.61 21.56
CA ASN A 102 9.56 1.44 20.50
C ASN A 102 8.83 1.57 19.15
N LEU A 103 9.24 2.54 18.34
CA LEU A 103 8.63 2.83 17.04
C LEU A 103 9.12 1.89 15.93
N ASN A 104 10.11 1.04 16.23
CA ASN A 104 10.71 0.09 15.29
C ASN A 104 9.94 -1.25 15.25
N THR A 105 9.22 -1.61 16.32
CA THR A 105 8.55 -2.92 16.46
C THR A 105 7.22 -3.01 15.71
N GLY A 106 6.82 -1.97 14.98
CA GLY A 106 5.64 -1.98 14.10
C GLY A 106 4.28 -2.00 14.80
N LEU A 107 4.24 -2.24 16.11
CA LEU A 107 3.04 -2.28 16.95
C LEU A 107 3.15 -1.22 18.05
N VAL A 108 2.43 -0.10 17.91
CA VAL A 108 2.18 0.77 19.06
C VAL A 108 1.01 0.16 19.82
N ALA A 109 1.30 -0.52 20.94
CA ALA A 109 0.44 -1.47 21.66
C ALA A 109 -0.88 -0.92 22.28
N VAL A 110 -1.44 0.16 21.75
CA VAL A 110 -2.70 0.73 22.23
C VAL A 110 -3.53 1.14 21.01
N SER A 111 -4.79 0.75 20.97
CA SER A 111 -5.80 1.06 19.93
C SER A 111 -5.55 2.42 19.23
N GLY A 112 -5.54 2.40 17.89
CA GLY A 112 -5.20 3.57 17.05
C GLY A 112 -3.78 3.54 16.48
N ASP A 113 -3.33 2.38 15.97
CA ASP A 113 -2.02 2.23 15.34
C ASP A 113 -1.88 3.20 14.16
N VAL A 114 -0.74 3.90 14.11
CA VAL A 114 -0.46 4.84 13.02
C VAL A 114 -0.14 4.02 11.78
N ASN A 115 -0.84 4.27 10.68
CA ASN A 115 -0.59 3.60 9.40
C ASN A 115 0.93 3.53 9.13
N SER A 116 1.41 2.35 8.73
CA SER A 116 2.83 2.07 8.44
C SER A 116 3.50 3.14 7.57
N HIS A 117 2.75 3.71 6.62
CA HIS A 117 3.21 4.83 5.80
C HIS A 117 3.53 6.11 6.59
N ASN A 118 2.63 6.54 7.47
CA ASN A 118 2.84 7.71 8.32
C ASN A 118 3.99 7.48 9.31
N ARG A 119 4.09 6.27 9.87
CA ARG A 119 5.21 5.87 10.73
C ARG A 119 6.54 5.96 9.99
N ARG A 120 6.61 5.43 8.76
CA ARG A 120 7.79 5.53 7.88
C ARG A 120 8.21 6.99 7.65
N LEU A 121 7.26 7.87 7.31
CA LEU A 121 7.54 9.29 7.08
C LEU A 121 8.00 10.02 8.34
N ALA A 122 7.40 9.71 9.49
CA ALA A 122 7.79 10.28 10.77
C ALA A 122 9.20 9.80 11.17
N GLN A 123 9.49 8.50 11.08
CA GLN A 123 10.83 7.94 11.33
C GLN A 123 11.89 8.57 10.42
N HIS A 124 11.60 8.72 9.13
CA HIS A 124 12.48 9.42 8.20
C HIS A 124 12.76 10.87 8.63
N THR A 125 11.73 11.59 9.10
CA THR A 125 11.85 12.98 9.56
C THR A 125 12.67 13.07 10.86
N ILE A 126 12.41 12.17 11.82
CA ILE A 126 13.17 12.05 13.08
C ILE A 126 14.64 11.78 12.78
N PHE A 127 14.93 10.82 11.91
CA PHE A 127 16.29 10.47 11.52
C PHE A 127 17.03 11.63 10.85
N ARG A 128 16.38 12.35 9.92
CA ARG A 128 16.97 13.55 9.30
C ARG A 128 17.31 14.61 10.33
N LYS A 129 16.39 14.87 11.28
CA LYS A 129 16.64 15.84 12.35
C LYS A 129 17.80 15.40 13.25
N PHE A 130 17.86 14.12 13.60
CA PHE A 130 18.98 13.54 14.35
C PHE A 130 20.31 13.75 13.62
N LEU A 131 20.38 13.43 12.32
CA LEU A 131 21.57 13.64 11.50
C LEU A 131 21.98 15.11 11.47
N ASP A 132 21.03 16.02 11.26
CA ASP A 132 21.31 17.46 11.19
C ASP A 132 21.92 17.99 12.50
N LYS A 133 21.48 17.49 13.65
CA LYS A 133 22.05 17.85 14.96
C LYS A 133 23.36 17.13 15.29
N ASN A 134 23.59 15.97 14.69
CA ASN A 134 24.74 15.11 15.02
C ASN A 134 25.66 14.87 13.80
N ARG A 135 25.74 15.84 12.87
CA ARG A 135 26.56 15.71 11.64
C ARG A 135 28.03 15.39 11.92
N HIS A 136 28.56 15.87 13.05
CA HIS A 136 29.93 15.59 13.48
C HIS A 136 30.20 14.09 13.68
N LEU A 137 29.18 13.28 14.00
CA LEU A 137 29.30 11.82 14.10
C LEU A 137 29.45 11.13 12.75
N PHE A 138 29.17 11.83 11.64
CA PHE A 138 29.17 11.31 10.28
C PHE A 138 30.14 12.08 9.38
N GLY A 139 31.25 12.58 9.95
CA GLY A 139 32.27 13.33 9.21
C GLY A 139 31.76 14.64 8.59
N ASN A 140 30.76 15.26 9.21
CA ASN A 140 30.06 16.45 8.71
C ASN A 140 29.42 16.29 7.32
N LYS A 141 29.14 15.06 6.92
CA LYS A 141 28.44 14.76 5.67
C LYS A 141 26.94 15.04 5.80
N ASP A 142 26.31 15.27 4.66
CA ASP A 142 24.87 15.40 4.58
C ASP A 142 24.18 14.02 4.68
N HIS A 143 22.86 14.06 4.80
CA HIS A 143 22.03 12.85 4.88
C HIS A 143 22.04 11.99 3.61
N HIS A 144 22.55 12.47 2.46
CA HIS A 144 22.65 11.67 1.24
C HIS A 144 23.82 10.67 1.27
N TYR A 145 24.76 10.83 2.20
CA TYR A 145 25.82 9.84 2.46
C TYR A 145 25.37 8.70 3.38
N VAL A 146 24.15 8.77 3.89
CA VAL A 146 23.63 7.81 4.88
C VAL A 146 22.34 7.18 4.38
N VAL A 147 22.27 5.86 4.50
CA VAL A 147 21.12 5.07 4.07
C VAL A 147 20.35 4.65 5.31
N TYR A 148 19.06 4.96 5.37
CA TYR A 148 18.20 4.58 6.50
C TYR A 148 16.94 3.88 6.01
N ASP A 149 16.66 2.71 6.57
CA ASP A 149 15.50 1.87 6.22
C ASP A 149 14.15 2.43 6.70
N CYS A 150 14.14 3.58 7.38
CA CYS A 150 12.96 4.17 8.02
C CYS A 150 12.35 3.28 9.12
N ALA A 151 13.16 2.39 9.69
CA ALA A 151 12.84 1.55 10.82
C ALA A 151 14.04 1.52 11.80
N ALA A 152 14.97 0.59 11.63
CA ALA A 152 16.01 0.30 12.62
C ALA A 152 17.43 0.32 12.08
N THR A 153 17.65 0.36 10.77
CA THR A 153 18.97 0.07 10.19
C THR A 153 19.49 1.25 9.41
N ILE A 154 20.71 1.65 9.76
CA ILE A 154 21.49 2.64 9.02
C ILE A 154 22.68 1.94 8.36
N TYR A 155 22.98 2.31 7.11
CA TYR A 155 24.23 1.96 6.44
C TYR A 155 25.01 3.23 6.09
N VAL A 156 26.31 3.19 6.40
CA VAL A 156 27.26 4.26 6.06
C VAL A 156 28.53 3.65 5.49
N PRO A 157 29.27 4.35 4.61
CA PRO A 157 30.62 3.95 4.24
C PRO A 157 31.49 3.72 5.48
N ASP A 158 32.29 2.66 5.47
CA ASP A 158 33.21 2.39 6.58
C ASP A 158 34.15 3.58 6.84
N GLY A 159 34.43 3.85 8.11
CA GLY A 159 35.23 4.99 8.57
C GLY A 159 34.51 6.34 8.59
N TYR A 160 33.26 6.44 8.14
CA TYR A 160 32.51 7.71 8.19
C TYR A 160 31.85 7.98 9.54
N TYR A 161 31.48 6.92 10.27
CA TYR A 161 30.86 7.05 11.58
C TYR A 161 31.91 7.06 12.70
N SER A 162 31.80 8.03 13.61
CA SER A 162 32.75 8.28 14.70
C SER A 162 32.13 8.28 16.10
N GLY A 163 30.84 7.93 16.25
CA GLY A 163 30.09 8.06 17.50
C GLY A 163 30.34 6.98 18.57
N GLY A 164 31.40 6.17 18.45
CA GLY A 164 31.72 5.13 19.42
C GLY A 164 30.69 4.00 19.49
N GLU A 165 30.60 3.33 20.65
CA GLU A 165 29.76 2.13 20.86
C GLU A 165 28.28 2.45 21.00
N GLU A 166 27.93 3.57 21.63
CA GLU A 166 26.54 3.95 21.88
C GLU A 166 26.36 5.47 21.85
N VAL A 167 25.38 5.93 21.09
CA VAL A 167 24.93 7.32 21.05
C VAL A 167 23.48 7.36 21.54
N LYS A 168 23.23 8.22 22.52
CA LYS A 168 21.89 8.54 23.02
C LYS A 168 21.56 9.99 22.70
N PHE A 169 20.35 10.22 22.23
CA PHE A 169 19.91 11.56 21.86
C PHE A 169 18.41 11.73 22.11
N GLU A 170 17.98 12.95 22.41
CA GLU A 170 16.56 13.26 22.58
C GLU A 170 16.13 14.33 21.59
N LEU A 171 14.93 14.15 21.02
CA LEU A 171 14.26 15.15 20.19
C LEU A 171 12.91 15.53 20.80
N ARG A 172 12.69 16.84 20.91
CA ARG A 172 11.47 17.48 21.43
C ARG A 172 10.82 18.31 20.33
N ARG A 173 9.59 18.78 20.57
CA ARG A 173 8.83 19.62 19.62
C ARG A 173 9.67 20.77 19.05
N ASP A 174 10.38 21.49 19.91
CA ASP A 174 11.15 22.69 19.54
C ASP A 174 12.33 22.40 18.61
N ASP A 175 12.69 21.12 18.44
CA ASP A 175 13.73 20.71 17.52
C ASP A 175 13.24 20.66 16.08
N PHE A 176 11.93 20.60 15.86
CA PHE A 176 11.31 20.44 14.55
C PHE A 176 10.76 21.76 14.01
N ARG A 177 10.83 21.94 12.70
CA ARG A 177 10.04 22.97 12.01
C ARG A 177 8.56 22.59 12.07
N GLU A 178 7.68 23.55 11.84
CA GLU A 178 6.23 23.31 11.93
C GLU A 178 5.75 22.20 10.98
N ASP A 179 6.24 22.18 9.74
CA ASP A 179 5.92 21.18 8.72
C ASP A 179 6.50 19.78 9.04
N GLU A 180 7.67 19.74 9.68
CA GLU A 180 8.28 18.51 10.19
C GLU A 180 7.50 17.97 11.38
N TRP A 181 7.13 18.86 12.31
CA TRP A 181 6.36 18.52 13.49
C TRP A 181 4.97 18.02 13.11
N GLU A 182 4.29 18.60 12.12
CA GLU A 182 3.00 18.09 11.62
C GLU A 182 3.07 16.62 11.20
N ARG A 183 4.21 16.15 10.68
CA ARG A 183 4.40 14.74 10.31
C ARG A 183 4.68 13.87 11.52
N VAL A 184 5.55 14.34 12.40
CA VAL A 184 6.03 13.59 13.57
C VAL A 184 4.97 13.54 14.68
N SER A 185 4.18 14.60 14.85
CA SER A 185 3.11 14.72 15.85
C SER A 185 1.99 13.69 15.65
N LYS A 186 1.85 13.13 14.44
CA LYS A 186 0.95 12.00 14.17
C LYS A 186 1.28 10.77 15.00
N LEU A 187 2.54 10.64 15.47
CA LEU A 187 2.94 9.61 16.42
C LEU A 187 2.63 9.99 17.87
N CYS A 188 2.57 11.29 18.17
CA CYS A 188 2.34 11.82 19.51
C CYS A 188 0.85 11.77 19.85
N ARG A 189 0.49 11.09 20.95
CA ARG A 189 -0.90 11.04 21.42
C ARG A 189 -1.23 12.05 22.52
N LYS A 190 -0.21 12.57 23.20
CA LYS A 190 -0.33 13.52 24.31
C LYS A 190 0.58 14.72 24.08
N ARG A 191 0.23 15.87 24.65
CA ARG A 191 1.15 17.01 24.73
C ARG A 191 2.34 16.64 25.62
N GLY A 192 3.53 17.11 25.29
CA GLY A 192 4.76 16.83 26.07
C GLY A 192 5.47 15.51 25.72
N CYS A 193 5.03 14.80 24.67
CA CYS A 193 5.79 13.66 24.14
C CYS A 193 7.16 14.09 23.60
N TYR A 194 8.15 13.21 23.73
CA TYR A 194 9.47 13.38 23.12
C TYR A 194 9.99 12.05 22.57
N PHE A 195 11.04 12.10 21.76
CA PHE A 195 11.65 10.93 21.12
C PHE A 195 13.03 10.69 21.71
N SER A 196 13.24 9.50 22.26
CA SER A 196 14.55 9.03 22.69
C SER A 196 15.14 8.15 21.59
N ILE A 197 16.36 8.46 21.17
CA ILE A 197 17.09 7.79 20.12
C ILE A 197 18.28 7.09 20.75
N LYS A 198 18.48 5.82 20.39
CA LYS A 198 19.68 5.06 20.70
C LYS A 198 20.27 4.53 19.40
N MET A 199 21.55 4.77 19.19
CA MET A 199 22.27 4.28 18.01
C MET A 199 23.52 3.51 18.42
N THR A 200 23.71 2.33 17.83
CA THR A 200 24.83 1.42 18.14
C THR A 200 25.37 0.75 16.87
N PRO A 201 26.68 0.55 16.72
CA PRO A 201 27.23 -0.28 15.65
C PRO A 201 26.79 -1.74 15.80
N THR A 202 26.38 -2.37 14.69
CA THR A 202 25.91 -3.77 14.70
C THR A 202 26.62 -4.68 13.69
N GLY A 203 27.64 -4.18 12.99
CA GLY A 203 28.49 -4.97 12.12
C GLY A 203 28.78 -4.30 10.78
N PHE A 204 29.07 -5.12 9.77
CA PHE A 204 29.44 -4.67 8.44
C PHE A 204 28.64 -5.41 7.36
N VAL A 205 28.49 -4.75 6.22
CA VAL A 205 27.97 -5.32 4.97
C VAL A 205 29.04 -5.19 3.91
N TYR A 206 29.49 -6.31 3.35
CA TYR A 206 30.51 -6.36 2.32
C TYR A 206 29.89 -6.16 0.94
N THR A 207 30.49 -5.28 0.13
CA THR A 207 30.05 -4.97 -1.25
C THR A 207 30.97 -5.60 -2.29
N SER A 208 32.12 -6.12 -1.85
CA SER A 208 33.16 -6.74 -2.67
C SER A 208 33.93 -7.79 -1.85
N GLY A 209 34.78 -8.56 -2.51
CA GLY A 209 35.57 -9.63 -1.89
C GLY A 209 34.79 -10.92 -1.67
N GLU A 210 35.41 -11.88 -0.98
CA GLU A 210 34.84 -13.23 -0.76
C GLU A 210 33.57 -13.20 0.10
N ASN A 211 33.54 -12.33 1.11
CA ASN A 211 32.40 -12.17 2.03
C ASN A 211 31.14 -11.61 1.34
N LEU A 212 31.26 -11.05 0.13
CA LEU A 212 30.11 -10.59 -0.65
C LEU A 212 29.09 -11.71 -0.87
N LEU A 213 29.58 -12.93 -1.09
CA LEU A 213 28.80 -14.09 -1.51
C LEU A 213 28.16 -14.86 -0.35
N GLU A 214 28.52 -14.56 0.89
CA GLU A 214 27.89 -15.17 2.05
C GLU A 214 26.38 -14.87 2.06
N THR A 215 25.55 -15.90 2.26
CA THR A 215 24.08 -15.77 2.15
C THR A 215 23.51 -14.66 3.03
N SER A 216 24.00 -14.53 4.27
CA SER A 216 23.60 -13.46 5.20
C SER A 216 23.95 -12.07 4.66
N ASN A 217 25.17 -11.90 4.14
CA ASN A 217 25.64 -10.66 3.55
C ASN A 217 24.89 -10.32 2.26
N ARG A 218 24.62 -11.29 1.39
CA ARG A 218 23.85 -11.10 0.15
C ARG A 218 22.47 -10.54 0.41
N MET A 219 21.75 -11.07 1.40
CA MET A 219 20.42 -10.58 1.78
C MET A 219 20.49 -9.14 2.29
N GLU A 220 21.49 -8.85 3.12
CA GLU A 220 21.66 -7.52 3.72
C GLU A 220 22.09 -6.47 2.69
N LEU A 221 23.01 -6.80 1.79
CA LEU A 221 23.42 -5.93 0.69
C LEU A 221 22.24 -5.65 -0.25
N THR A 222 21.45 -6.68 -0.58
CA THR A 222 20.24 -6.53 -1.38
C THR A 222 19.29 -5.53 -0.72
N ARG A 223 19.03 -5.68 0.58
CA ARG A 223 18.21 -4.73 1.36
C ARG A 223 18.79 -3.31 1.32
N CYS A 224 20.10 -3.15 1.53
CA CYS A 224 20.77 -1.84 1.44
C CYS A 224 20.53 -1.17 0.09
N ILE A 225 20.69 -1.91 -1.03
CA ILE A 225 20.46 -1.37 -2.38
C ILE A 225 18.99 -1.01 -2.58
N GLU A 226 18.05 -1.82 -2.11
CA GLU A 226 16.61 -1.50 -2.17
C GLU A 226 16.29 -0.19 -1.44
N ILE A 227 16.89 0.03 -0.27
CA ILE A 227 16.69 1.24 0.52
C ILE A 227 17.29 2.46 -0.18
N VAL A 228 18.56 2.39 -0.61
CA VAL A 228 19.24 3.48 -1.34
C VAL A 228 18.41 3.93 -2.53
N THR A 229 17.99 2.97 -3.36
CA THR A 229 17.22 3.26 -4.56
C THR A 229 15.77 3.67 -4.28
N SER A 230 15.29 3.53 -3.04
CA SER A 230 13.96 3.96 -2.58
C SER A 230 14.00 5.25 -1.77
N GLN A 231 15.17 5.76 -1.40
CA GLN A 231 15.27 6.85 -0.42
C GLN A 231 14.58 8.14 -0.88
N TYR A 232 14.65 8.44 -2.18
CA TYR A 232 13.93 9.57 -2.77
C TYR A 232 12.40 9.42 -2.71
N LEU A 233 11.90 8.18 -2.67
CA LEU A 233 10.47 7.86 -2.56
C LEU A 233 9.97 8.01 -1.12
N ASN A 234 10.85 8.30 -0.15
CA ASN A 234 10.47 8.55 1.24
C ASN A 234 9.89 9.96 1.46
N SER A 235 8.88 10.32 0.66
CA SER A 235 8.21 11.62 0.68
C SER A 235 6.69 11.44 0.81
N PRO A 236 5.95 12.49 1.19
CA PRO A 236 4.48 12.45 1.25
C PRO A 236 3.82 12.35 -0.14
N ASP A 237 4.59 12.45 -1.22
CA ASP A 237 4.07 12.30 -2.59
C ASP A 237 3.89 10.85 -3.00
N PHE A 238 4.42 9.89 -2.22
CA PHE A 238 4.40 8.47 -2.54
C PHE A 238 3.86 7.65 -1.37
N TYR A 239 2.79 6.90 -1.62
CA TYR A 239 2.37 5.84 -0.71
C TYR A 239 3.20 4.58 -0.97
N GLN A 240 3.68 3.94 0.08
CA GLN A 240 4.46 2.70 -0.01
C GLN A 240 3.80 1.61 0.81
N PHE A 241 3.64 0.45 0.20
CA PHE A 241 3.08 -0.74 0.84
C PHE A 241 3.86 -1.98 0.39
N GLY A 242 4.60 -2.60 1.31
CA GLY A 242 5.56 -3.64 0.96
C GLY A 242 6.60 -3.09 -0.03
N ASN A 243 6.77 -3.80 -1.15
CA ASN A 243 7.66 -3.39 -2.25
C ASN A 243 6.99 -2.52 -3.32
N ALA A 244 5.69 -2.22 -3.15
CA ALA A 244 4.92 -1.41 -4.09
C ALA A 244 4.91 0.06 -3.67
N THR A 245 5.06 0.95 -4.65
CA THR A 245 5.02 2.40 -4.51
C THR A 245 3.96 2.98 -5.43
N PHE A 246 3.13 3.88 -4.89
CA PHE A 246 2.03 4.53 -5.59
C PHE A 246 2.19 6.06 -5.48
N PRO A 247 2.39 6.77 -6.60
CA PRO A 247 2.43 8.22 -6.60
C PRO A 247 1.04 8.80 -6.28
N LEU A 248 0.95 9.58 -5.21
CA LEU A 248 -0.31 10.16 -4.74
C LEU A 248 -0.77 11.36 -5.57
N LYS A 249 0.17 12.05 -6.23
CA LYS A 249 -0.11 13.16 -7.15
C LYS A 249 -0.62 12.72 -8.53
N GLN A 250 -0.41 11.45 -8.90
CA GLN A 250 -0.90 10.93 -10.16
C GLN A 250 -2.42 10.70 -10.09
N ARG A 251 -3.12 11.03 -11.17
CA ARG A 251 -4.57 10.77 -11.26
C ARG A 251 -4.84 9.26 -11.24
N PRO A 252 -5.95 8.82 -10.64
CA PRO A 252 -6.41 7.44 -10.78
C PRO A 252 -6.58 7.06 -12.25
N VAL A 253 -6.39 5.78 -12.56
CA VAL A 253 -6.66 5.25 -13.91
C VAL A 253 -8.10 4.82 -14.11
N SER A 254 -8.82 4.57 -13.01
CA SER A 254 -10.23 4.18 -13.02
C SER A 254 -10.85 4.50 -11.66
N GLU A 255 -12.16 4.75 -11.64
CA GLU A 255 -12.96 4.94 -10.44
C GLU A 255 -14.17 4.01 -10.54
N PRO A 256 -14.03 2.73 -10.13
CA PRO A 256 -15.06 1.71 -10.36
C PRO A 256 -16.36 1.99 -9.59
N ASP A 257 -16.27 2.75 -8.50
CA ASP A 257 -17.42 3.17 -7.70
C ASP A 257 -17.19 4.58 -7.11
N SER A 258 -18.15 5.05 -6.32
CA SER A 258 -18.20 6.37 -5.71
C SER A 258 -17.19 6.58 -4.57
N VAL A 259 -16.63 5.51 -4.00
CA VAL A 259 -15.71 5.54 -2.85
C VAL A 259 -14.32 4.95 -3.12
N THR A 260 -14.13 4.28 -4.26
CA THR A 260 -12.93 3.53 -4.62
C THR A 260 -12.32 4.11 -5.90
N GLU A 261 -11.00 4.21 -5.93
CA GLU A 261 -10.22 4.61 -7.08
C GLU A 261 -9.09 3.59 -7.32
N VAL A 262 -8.75 3.31 -8.58
CA VAL A 262 -7.64 2.45 -8.95
C VAL A 262 -6.45 3.33 -9.29
N ARG A 263 -5.37 3.20 -8.53
CA ARG A 263 -4.15 3.97 -8.75
C ARG A 263 -3.08 3.13 -9.43
N PRO A 264 -2.37 3.70 -10.41
CA PRO A 264 -1.16 3.09 -10.95
C PRO A 264 -0.02 3.25 -9.95
N GLY A 265 0.89 2.29 -9.96
CA GLY A 265 2.10 2.28 -9.16
C GLY A 265 3.12 1.34 -9.77
N PHE A 266 4.18 1.06 -9.02
CA PHE A 266 5.18 0.10 -9.43
C PHE A 266 5.70 -0.68 -8.23
N ALA A 267 6.08 -1.93 -8.45
CA ALA A 267 6.82 -2.73 -7.49
C ALA A 267 8.28 -2.78 -7.93
N LYS A 268 9.19 -2.68 -6.95
CA LYS A 268 10.62 -2.72 -7.18
C LYS A 268 11.25 -3.77 -6.27
N VAL A 269 12.12 -4.61 -6.81
CA VAL A 269 12.87 -5.62 -6.04
C VAL A 269 14.30 -5.64 -6.55
N ALA A 270 15.28 -5.59 -5.65
CA ALA A 270 16.68 -5.81 -6.01
C ALA A 270 17.05 -7.28 -5.83
N ARG A 271 17.98 -7.78 -6.65
CA ARG A 271 18.50 -9.14 -6.56
C ARG A 271 19.97 -9.15 -6.95
N LEU A 272 20.79 -9.77 -6.10
CA LEU A 272 22.15 -10.14 -6.47
C LEU A 272 22.12 -11.51 -7.15
N VAL A 273 22.42 -11.54 -8.45
CA VAL A 273 22.47 -12.77 -9.24
C VAL A 273 23.92 -13.11 -9.61
N ASP A 274 24.17 -14.39 -9.85
CA ASP A 274 25.43 -14.84 -10.42
C ASP A 274 25.40 -14.46 -11.89
N GLY A 275 26.16 -13.42 -12.26
CA GLY A 275 26.13 -12.82 -13.58
C GLY A 275 26.94 -13.59 -14.62
N ARG A 276 27.00 -13.04 -15.83
CA ARG A 276 27.71 -13.68 -16.94
C ARG A 276 29.22 -13.62 -16.66
N MET A 277 29.95 -14.66 -17.02
CA MET A 277 31.40 -14.78 -16.79
C MET A 277 31.82 -14.82 -15.31
N GLY A 278 30.97 -15.32 -14.41
CA GLY A 278 31.32 -15.56 -13.01
C GLY A 278 31.46 -14.29 -12.17
N ARG A 279 30.95 -13.16 -12.63
CA ARG A 279 30.88 -11.90 -11.87
C ARG A 279 29.46 -11.70 -11.37
N ASN A 280 29.31 -11.36 -10.10
CA ASN A 280 28.00 -11.07 -9.53
C ASN A 280 27.43 -9.80 -10.15
N GLU A 281 26.15 -9.84 -10.48
CA GLU A 281 25.41 -8.70 -11.02
C GLU A 281 24.29 -8.33 -10.05
N MET A 282 24.17 -7.03 -9.76
CA MET A 282 23.00 -6.51 -9.05
C MET A 282 21.97 -6.11 -10.09
N LEU A 283 20.78 -6.69 -10.02
CA LEU A 283 19.67 -6.37 -10.91
C LEU A 283 18.53 -5.77 -10.09
N ILE A 284 17.82 -4.81 -10.66
CA ILE A 284 16.53 -4.35 -10.14
C ILE A 284 15.42 -4.74 -11.10
N THR A 285 14.41 -5.41 -10.60
CA THR A 285 13.17 -5.69 -11.31
C THR A 285 12.17 -4.59 -11.02
N ILE A 286 11.51 -4.06 -12.06
CA ILE A 286 10.44 -3.07 -11.91
C ILE A 286 9.19 -3.58 -12.63
N ASP A 287 8.11 -3.73 -11.88
CA ASP A 287 6.79 -4.14 -12.39
C ASP A 287 5.79 -3.02 -12.22
N THR A 288 4.92 -2.80 -13.22
CA THR A 288 3.77 -1.91 -13.05
C THR A 288 2.72 -2.59 -12.17
N LYS A 289 2.07 -1.82 -11.29
CA LYS A 289 1.00 -2.29 -10.42
C LYS A 289 -0.22 -1.39 -10.55
N PHE A 290 -1.40 -1.98 -10.39
CA PHE A 290 -2.65 -1.27 -10.21
C PHE A 290 -3.30 -1.78 -8.94
N SER A 291 -3.68 -0.88 -8.04
CA SER A 291 -4.30 -1.25 -6.77
C SER A 291 -5.49 -0.35 -6.49
N PRO A 292 -6.57 -0.90 -5.91
CA PRO A 292 -7.67 -0.08 -5.40
C PRO A 292 -7.23 0.68 -4.15
N PHE A 293 -7.74 1.90 -4.02
CA PHE A 293 -7.61 2.80 -2.87
C PHE A 293 -8.99 3.36 -2.55
N TYR A 294 -9.23 3.68 -1.29
CA TYR A 294 -10.37 4.53 -0.94
C TYR A 294 -10.08 5.97 -1.36
N LYS A 295 -11.07 6.62 -1.97
CA LYS A 295 -11.03 8.05 -2.29
C LYS A 295 -10.91 8.84 -1.00
N ASN A 296 -10.19 9.96 -1.06
CA ASN A 296 -10.14 10.92 0.03
C ASN A 296 -11.43 11.76 0.05
N ILE A 297 -12.46 11.27 0.75
CA ILE A 297 -13.79 11.89 0.85
C ILE A 297 -14.23 12.01 2.32
N THR A 298 -15.26 12.83 2.57
CA THR A 298 -15.85 12.93 3.91
C THR A 298 -16.49 11.61 4.33
N VAL A 299 -16.47 11.31 5.62
CA VAL A 299 -17.12 10.11 6.19
C VAL A 299 -18.61 10.08 5.81
N LEU A 300 -19.26 11.23 5.79
CA LEU A 300 -20.67 11.34 5.40
C LEU A 300 -20.89 10.94 3.94
N LYS A 301 -20.06 11.45 3.01
CA LYS A 301 -20.12 11.08 1.60
C LYS A 301 -19.85 9.60 1.38
N PHE A 302 -18.92 9.02 2.14
CA PHE A 302 -18.65 7.58 2.12
C PHE A 302 -19.90 6.76 2.51
N ILE A 303 -20.55 7.13 3.62
CA ILE A 303 -21.75 6.44 4.10
C ILE A 303 -22.89 6.53 3.08
N VAL A 304 -23.18 7.73 2.57
CA VAL A 304 -24.24 7.96 1.57
C VAL A 304 -23.98 7.13 0.31
N SER A 305 -22.74 7.14 -0.16
CA SER A 305 -22.31 6.36 -1.33
C SER A 305 -22.51 4.85 -1.11
N LYS A 306 -22.09 4.31 0.03
CA LYS A 306 -22.31 2.89 0.36
C LYS A 306 -23.78 2.55 0.56
N TYR A 307 -24.57 3.45 1.12
CA TYR A 307 -26.01 3.29 1.22
C TYR A 307 -26.66 3.15 -0.16
N GLU A 308 -26.31 4.02 -1.10
CA GLU A 308 -26.82 3.97 -2.48
C GLU A 308 -26.43 2.67 -3.19
N ASP A 309 -25.16 2.23 -3.08
CA ASP A 309 -24.68 0.98 -3.65
C ASP A 309 -25.50 -0.23 -3.15
N LEU A 310 -25.79 -0.28 -1.85
CA LEU A 310 -26.52 -1.36 -1.20
C LEU A 310 -28.03 -1.32 -1.49
N LYS A 311 -28.59 -0.11 -1.60
CA LYS A 311 -30.00 0.09 -1.99
C LYS A 311 -30.22 -0.30 -3.45
N GLY A 312 -29.32 0.11 -4.34
CA GLY A 312 -29.36 -0.22 -5.77
C GLY A 312 -29.16 -1.72 -6.06
N SER A 313 -28.45 -2.44 -5.18
CA SER A 313 -28.21 -3.88 -5.34
C SER A 313 -29.40 -4.77 -4.99
N ARG A 314 -30.46 -4.25 -4.35
CA ARG A 314 -31.66 -5.03 -3.97
C ARG A 314 -32.78 -5.04 -5.02
N GLY A 315 -32.61 -4.36 -6.16
CA GLY A 315 -33.53 -4.44 -7.29
C GLY A 315 -32.73 -4.67 -8.57
N GLY A 316 -32.87 -5.85 -9.19
CA GLY A 316 -32.18 -6.19 -10.42
C GLY A 316 -32.30 -5.10 -11.49
N GLY A 317 -31.17 -4.73 -12.08
CA GLY A 317 -31.12 -3.81 -13.22
C GLY A 317 -29.92 -2.89 -13.13
N GLY A 318 -28.83 -3.28 -13.79
CA GLY A 318 -27.68 -2.41 -14.01
C GLY A 318 -28.12 -1.05 -14.54
N ARG A 319 -27.71 0.00 -13.83
CA ARG A 319 -27.66 1.37 -14.35
C ARG A 319 -26.23 1.88 -14.14
N ILE A 320 -25.31 1.24 -14.85
CA ILE A 320 -24.01 1.84 -15.19
C ILE A 320 -23.98 1.91 -16.72
N GLY A 321 -24.06 3.15 -17.21
CA GLY A 321 -23.62 3.66 -18.51
C GLY A 321 -23.69 2.79 -19.78
N GLY A 322 -24.44 3.26 -20.78
CA GLY A 322 -24.19 2.93 -22.18
C GLY A 322 -25.17 3.61 -23.12
N GLY A 323 -24.65 4.41 -24.08
CA GLY A 323 -25.24 4.82 -25.37
C GLY A 323 -26.73 5.25 -25.39
N ARG A 324 -27.11 6.47 -25.80
CA ARG A 324 -26.89 6.99 -27.16
C ARG A 324 -26.67 5.89 -28.20
N ASP A 325 -27.71 5.07 -28.41
CA ASP A 325 -27.92 4.42 -29.70
C ASP A 325 -29.40 4.48 -30.03
N ASP A 326 -29.71 5.38 -30.96
CA ASP A 326 -30.73 5.15 -31.98
C ASP A 326 -30.69 3.68 -32.42
N HIS A 327 -31.83 2.99 -32.47
CA HIS A 327 -32.24 2.04 -33.51
C HIS A 327 -33.48 1.27 -32.99
N ARG A 328 -34.68 1.61 -33.48
CA ARG A 328 -35.30 1.02 -34.68
C ARG A 328 -36.10 -0.25 -34.34
N GLY A 329 -37.40 -0.06 -34.15
CA GLY A 329 -38.38 -1.13 -34.00
C GLY A 329 -39.82 -0.66 -34.23
N GLY A 330 -40.02 0.32 -35.12
CA GLY A 330 -41.35 0.70 -35.61
C GLY A 330 -41.68 -0.11 -36.85
N TYR A 331 -42.56 -1.10 -36.69
CA TYR A 331 -43.17 -1.85 -37.78
C TYR A 331 -44.36 -1.06 -38.33
N GLY A 332 -44.37 -0.84 -39.65
CA GLY A 332 -45.42 -0.14 -40.40
C GLY A 332 -44.90 1.18 -40.96
N GLY A 333 -45.02 1.52 -42.24
CA GLY A 333 -45.69 0.91 -43.38
C GLY A 333 -45.64 1.95 -44.50
N HIS A 334 -45.55 1.48 -45.74
CA HIS A 334 -45.79 2.23 -46.99
C HIS A 334 -44.97 3.48 -47.35
N GLY A 335 -44.28 3.38 -48.50
CA GLY A 335 -44.60 4.28 -49.61
C GLY A 335 -43.46 5.11 -50.21
N GLY A 336 -42.89 4.62 -51.33
CA GLY A 336 -42.34 5.43 -52.45
C GLY A 336 -41.10 6.28 -52.18
N ARG A 337 -40.39 6.87 -53.15
CA ARG A 337 -40.20 6.70 -54.61
C ARG A 337 -39.17 7.80 -54.98
N GLY A 338 -38.10 7.47 -55.71
CA GLY A 338 -37.15 8.42 -56.35
C GLY A 338 -36.23 9.19 -55.38
N ASP A 339 -35.10 9.78 -55.74
CA ASP A 339 -34.38 9.92 -57.00
C ASP A 339 -33.01 10.57 -56.67
N TYR A 340 -31.97 10.16 -57.40
CA TYR A 340 -30.80 10.93 -57.89
C TYR A 340 -29.97 11.93 -57.04
N ARG A 341 -28.66 11.90 -57.39
CA ARG A 341 -27.58 12.93 -57.32
C ARG A 341 -26.72 12.94 -56.05
N ASP A 342 -25.45 12.52 -56.08
CA ASP A 342 -24.28 13.08 -56.79
C ASP A 342 -23.67 14.31 -56.06
N SER A 343 -22.34 14.42 -56.14
CA SER A 343 -21.36 15.26 -55.41
C SER A 343 -20.92 14.73 -54.03
N GLY A 344 -19.65 14.40 -53.73
CA GLY A 344 -18.38 14.62 -54.42
C GLY A 344 -17.50 15.63 -53.68
N ARG A 345 -16.24 15.24 -53.40
CA ARG A 345 -15.06 16.04 -52.93
C ARG A 345 -15.00 16.29 -51.41
N GLY A 346 -13.85 16.23 -50.71
CA GLY A 346 -12.43 16.01 -51.02
C GLY A 346 -11.68 15.70 -49.70
N ARG A 347 -10.67 14.81 -49.68
CA ARG A 347 -9.22 15.10 -49.76
C ARG A 347 -8.69 16.26 -48.88
N GLY A 348 -7.79 15.92 -47.95
CA GLY A 348 -6.86 16.82 -47.24
C GLY A 348 -6.93 16.55 -45.72
N GLY A 349 -5.96 15.93 -45.05
CA GLY A 349 -4.52 16.25 -45.05
C GLY A 349 -4.26 17.30 -43.97
N GLY A 350 -3.69 16.91 -42.82
CA GLY A 350 -3.43 17.87 -41.73
C GLY A 350 -2.74 17.26 -40.52
N TYR A 351 -1.42 17.13 -40.60
CA TYR A 351 -0.55 17.06 -39.42
C TYR A 351 -0.60 18.41 -38.69
N GLY A 352 -0.82 18.40 -37.36
CA GLY A 352 -0.69 19.59 -36.51
C GLY A 352 -0.88 19.21 -35.04
N ARG A 353 0.20 18.92 -34.30
CA ARG A 353 0.97 19.85 -33.47
C ARG A 353 0.17 20.46 -32.30
N ASP A 354 0.71 20.20 -31.11
CA ASP A 354 0.81 21.11 -29.97
C ASP A 354 -0.49 21.68 -29.37
N ASN A 355 -0.96 21.02 -28.32
CA ASN A 355 -1.64 21.71 -27.21
C ASN A 355 -1.00 21.30 -25.87
N TYR A 356 0.26 21.70 -25.70
CA TYR A 356 0.80 22.04 -24.39
C TYR A 356 0.32 23.45 -24.03
N ARG A 357 -0.81 23.55 -23.33
CA ARG A 357 -1.19 24.80 -22.63
C ARG A 357 -1.69 24.48 -21.24
N HIS A 358 -0.82 24.77 -20.27
CA HIS A 358 -1.09 25.29 -18.94
C HIS A 358 -2.34 24.76 -18.21
N ALA A 359 -2.14 23.74 -17.38
CA ALA A 359 -2.95 23.50 -16.20
C ALA A 359 -2.02 23.37 -14.99
N ASN A 360 -1.43 24.50 -14.61
CA ASN A 360 -0.92 24.68 -13.25
C ASN A 360 -2.14 24.80 -12.31
N ASP A 361 -2.02 24.13 -11.17
CA ASP A 361 -2.67 24.47 -9.90
C ASP A 361 -4.19 24.31 -9.81
N SER A 362 -4.66 23.06 -9.85
CA SER A 362 -5.77 22.60 -8.98
C SER A 362 -5.80 21.08 -8.89
N PHE A 363 -5.53 20.57 -7.69
CA PHE A 363 -5.85 19.21 -7.27
C PHE A 363 -7.38 19.04 -7.32
N GLY A 364 -7.90 18.54 -8.43
CA GLY A 364 -9.35 18.44 -8.63
C GLY A 364 -9.70 17.79 -9.97
N GLY A 365 -9.21 16.55 -10.19
CA GLY A 365 -9.59 15.77 -11.35
C GLY A 365 -10.98 15.18 -11.21
N GLY A 366 -12.00 15.97 -11.54
CA GLY A 366 -12.99 15.57 -12.56
C GLY A 366 -14.00 14.45 -12.31
N ASP A 367 -14.29 14.05 -11.06
CA ASP A 367 -15.59 13.42 -10.70
C ASP A 367 -15.92 13.47 -9.19
N SER A 368 -15.05 14.10 -8.37
CA SER A 368 -15.22 14.20 -6.91
C SER A 368 -16.18 15.31 -6.45
N MET A 369 -16.73 16.12 -7.35
CA MET A 369 -17.69 17.19 -7.05
C MET A 369 -19.16 16.77 -7.23
N ARG A 370 -19.54 15.55 -6.83
CA ARG A 370 -20.87 15.45 -6.23
C ARG A 370 -20.85 16.35 -4.99
N SER A 371 -21.68 17.38 -4.99
CA SER A 371 -21.90 18.31 -3.87
C SER A 371 -21.94 17.55 -2.55
N GLU A 372 -21.59 18.22 -1.43
CA GLU A 372 -21.86 17.65 -0.11
C GLU A 372 -23.27 17.04 -0.09
N PRO A 373 -23.45 15.84 0.50
CA PRO A 373 -24.74 15.16 0.49
C PRO A 373 -25.85 16.10 0.94
N SER A 374 -26.94 16.15 0.17
CA SER A 374 -28.08 17.00 0.49
C SER A 374 -28.73 16.55 1.80
N SER A 375 -29.38 17.46 2.52
CA SER A 375 -30.10 17.14 3.77
C SER A 375 -31.09 15.99 3.59
N ARG A 376 -31.74 15.92 2.41
CA ARG A 376 -32.65 14.84 2.05
C ARG A 376 -31.96 13.48 1.94
N GLU A 377 -30.78 13.42 1.29
CA GLU A 377 -29.99 12.17 1.20
C GLU A 377 -29.54 11.73 2.60
N ILE A 378 -29.12 12.67 3.45
CA ILE A 378 -28.71 12.39 4.83
C ILE A 378 -29.87 11.83 5.66
N GLU A 379 -31.06 12.46 5.59
CA GLU A 379 -32.26 12.01 6.29
C GLU A 379 -32.69 10.60 5.85
N GLU A 380 -32.62 10.31 4.56
CA GLU A 380 -32.94 9.00 4.00
C GLU A 380 -31.97 7.91 4.51
N VAL A 381 -30.67 8.21 4.49
CA VAL A 381 -29.63 7.32 5.03
C VAL A 381 -29.84 7.10 6.53
N GLN A 382 -30.11 8.16 7.30
CA GLN A 382 -30.37 8.07 8.73
C GLN A 382 -31.57 7.17 9.03
N LYS A 383 -32.66 7.34 8.29
CA LYS A 383 -33.85 6.49 8.41
C LYS A 383 -33.52 5.04 8.07
N GLY A 384 -32.84 4.80 6.94
CA GLY A 384 -32.51 3.45 6.49
C GLY A 384 -31.52 2.71 7.39
N ILE A 385 -30.56 3.42 8.02
CA ILE A 385 -29.64 2.84 9.02
C ILE A 385 -30.39 2.51 10.32
N SER A 386 -31.35 3.35 10.72
CA SER A 386 -32.13 3.17 11.95
C SER A 386 -33.14 2.02 11.83
N GLU A 387 -33.75 1.85 10.66
CA GLU A 387 -34.75 0.81 10.38
C GLU A 387 -34.14 -0.51 9.88
N GLY A 388 -32.94 -0.47 9.27
CA GLY A 388 -32.33 -1.58 8.56
C GLY A 388 -31.08 -2.14 9.24
N GLY A 389 -31.25 -3.03 10.22
CA GLY A 389 -30.12 -3.67 10.93
C GLY A 389 -29.08 -4.30 9.99
N SER A 390 -29.52 -5.00 8.93
CA SER A 390 -28.63 -5.59 7.92
C SER A 390 -27.85 -4.55 7.09
N LEU A 391 -28.46 -3.40 6.80
CA LEU A 391 -27.84 -2.33 6.03
C LEU A 391 -26.77 -1.61 6.86
N ARG A 392 -27.10 -1.33 8.12
CA ARG A 392 -26.15 -0.76 9.07
C ARG A 392 -24.92 -1.64 9.23
N SER A 393 -25.09 -2.95 9.46
CA SER A 393 -23.96 -3.87 9.62
C SER A 393 -23.07 -3.92 8.37
N ALA A 394 -23.63 -3.82 7.16
CA ALA A 394 -22.86 -3.80 5.92
C ALA A 394 -22.04 -2.50 5.74
N ILE A 395 -22.65 -1.35 6.05
CA ILE A 395 -21.95 -0.05 6.04
C ILE A 395 -20.85 -0.04 7.10
N GLU A 396 -21.16 -0.47 8.32
CA GLU A 396 -20.20 -0.56 9.42
C GLU A 396 -19.01 -1.46 9.07
N ALA A 397 -19.27 -2.65 8.50
CA ALA A 397 -18.22 -3.56 8.04
C ALA A 397 -17.32 -2.93 6.97
N SER A 398 -17.88 -2.06 6.11
CA SER A 398 -17.12 -1.35 5.08
C SER A 398 -16.24 -0.22 5.63
N MET A 399 -16.59 0.33 6.80
CA MET A 399 -15.85 1.44 7.43
C MET A 399 -14.86 0.98 8.49
N LYS A 400 -15.10 -0.18 9.10
CA LYS A 400 -14.27 -0.68 10.20
C LYS A 400 -12.82 -0.87 9.75
N GLY A 401 -11.90 -0.29 10.52
CA GLY A 401 -10.47 -0.30 10.22
C GLY A 401 -10.00 0.82 9.29
N LEU A 402 -10.90 1.62 8.72
CA LEU A 402 -10.51 2.81 7.95
C LEU A 402 -9.97 3.90 8.87
N TYR A 403 -9.03 4.66 8.34
CA TYR A 403 -8.50 5.86 8.97
C TYR A 403 -9.34 7.07 8.55
N ALA A 404 -9.71 7.90 9.53
CA ALA A 404 -10.36 9.18 9.29
C ALA A 404 -9.58 10.30 9.99
N GLU A 405 -9.67 11.52 9.45
CA GLU A 405 -9.07 12.71 10.04
C GLU A 405 -10.14 13.60 10.70
N ALA A 406 -9.98 13.89 11.99
CA ALA A 406 -10.81 14.84 12.71
C ALA A 406 -10.45 16.28 12.31
N THR A 407 -11.32 16.91 11.51
CA THR A 407 -11.07 18.26 10.95
C THR A 407 -11.24 19.40 11.95
N HIS A 408 -11.92 19.17 13.07
CA HIS A 408 -12.22 20.19 14.09
C HIS A 408 -11.10 20.35 15.14
N MET A 409 -10.16 19.41 15.20
CA MET A 409 -9.05 19.42 16.16
C MET A 409 -7.93 20.36 15.70
N PRO A 410 -7.11 20.97 16.59
CA PRO A 410 -5.94 21.76 16.22
C PRO A 410 -4.92 20.98 15.37
N LYS A 411 -4.15 21.67 14.50
CA LYS A 411 -3.17 21.04 13.58
C LYS A 411 -2.01 20.38 14.30
N ASP A 412 -1.71 20.83 15.51
CA ASP A 412 -0.61 20.32 16.32
C ASP A 412 -0.99 19.13 17.21
N SER A 413 -2.21 18.61 17.06
CA SER A 413 -2.71 17.41 17.73
C SER A 413 -2.82 16.24 16.75
N ASN A 414 -2.77 15.00 17.24
CA ASN A 414 -3.06 13.85 16.40
C ASN A 414 -4.56 13.84 16.05
N ARG A 415 -4.84 13.96 14.75
CA ARG A 415 -6.20 14.01 14.18
C ARG A 415 -6.65 12.68 13.60
N ILE A 416 -5.75 11.70 13.50
CA ILE A 416 -6.03 10.44 12.82
C ILE A 416 -6.68 9.49 13.81
N VAL A 417 -7.88 9.03 13.45
CA VAL A 417 -8.64 8.02 14.20
C VAL A 417 -8.87 6.79 13.33
N VAL A 418 -8.93 5.62 13.97
CA VAL A 418 -9.35 4.38 13.32
C VAL A 418 -10.81 4.17 13.64
N ILE A 419 -11.64 3.99 12.62
CA ILE A 419 -13.07 3.72 12.79
C ILE A 419 -13.23 2.29 13.30
N THR A 420 -13.82 2.13 14.49
CA THR A 420 -14.04 0.82 15.12
C THR A 420 -15.46 0.29 14.92
N GLY A 421 -16.42 1.18 14.67
CA GLY A 421 -17.82 0.85 14.45
C GLY A 421 -18.70 2.10 14.34
N ILE A 422 -20.01 1.86 14.25
CA ILE A 422 -21.05 2.91 14.22
C ILE A 422 -21.90 2.76 15.48
N ALA A 423 -22.05 3.85 16.25
CA ALA A 423 -22.85 3.83 17.48
C ALA A 423 -24.35 3.55 17.18
N ASP A 424 -25.05 2.93 18.15
CA ASP A 424 -26.50 2.65 18.05
C ASP A 424 -27.37 3.91 18.15
N SER A 425 -26.82 4.97 18.74
CA SER A 425 -27.53 6.22 19.01
C SER A 425 -27.01 7.34 18.11
N ASN A 426 -27.89 8.30 17.80
CA ASN A 426 -27.49 9.51 17.09
C ASN A 426 -26.62 10.42 17.99
N ALA A 427 -25.89 11.38 17.39
CA ALA A 427 -24.99 12.27 18.11
C ALA A 427 -25.68 13.16 19.17
N GLU A 428 -26.99 13.38 19.04
CA GLU A 428 -27.81 14.13 20.00
C GLU A 428 -28.08 13.34 21.29
N LYS A 429 -28.20 12.02 21.19
CA LYS A 429 -28.52 11.11 22.30
C LYS A 429 -27.29 10.41 22.85
N LEU A 430 -26.18 10.41 22.11
CA LEU A 430 -24.93 9.80 22.53
C LEU A 430 -24.26 10.69 23.59
N GLY A 431 -24.43 10.33 24.86
CA GLY A 431 -23.66 10.85 25.98
C GLY A 431 -22.26 10.23 26.02
N GLY A 432 -21.25 11.05 26.32
CA GLY A 432 -19.92 10.61 26.67
C GLY A 432 -19.61 11.02 28.11
N ILE A 433 -18.90 10.15 28.83
CA ILE A 433 -18.38 10.46 30.17
C ILE A 433 -17.17 11.39 29.98
N SER A 434 -17.25 12.62 30.46
CA SER A 434 -16.09 13.51 30.53
C SER A 434 -15.12 13.04 31.62
N ALA A 435 -13.82 13.08 31.33
CA ALA A 435 -12.78 12.70 32.29
C ALA A 435 -12.77 13.58 33.55
N ASP A 436 -13.31 14.80 33.48
CA ASP A 436 -13.24 15.78 34.54
C ASP A 436 -14.58 16.02 35.26
N ASN A 437 -15.68 15.38 34.85
CA ASN A 437 -16.99 15.56 35.49
C ASN A 437 -17.93 14.39 35.20
N HIS A 438 -18.60 13.87 36.24
CA HIS A 438 -19.63 12.81 36.21
C HIS A 438 -20.93 13.19 35.48
N TYR A 439 -20.87 14.07 34.47
CA TYR A 439 -22.00 14.43 33.62
C TYR A 439 -21.84 13.78 32.24
N ASP A 440 -22.93 13.17 31.75
CA ASP A 440 -23.06 12.76 30.35
C ASP A 440 -23.02 14.01 29.46
N ILE A 441 -21.90 14.25 28.80
CA ILE A 441 -21.78 15.32 27.79
C ILE A 441 -22.20 14.72 26.46
N ARG A 442 -23.24 15.28 25.82
CA ARG A 442 -23.66 14.84 24.48
C ARG A 442 -22.61 15.25 23.46
N VAL A 443 -22.33 14.39 22.49
CA VAL A 443 -21.30 14.65 21.45
C VAL A 443 -21.53 15.98 20.71
N GLN A 444 -22.78 16.36 20.46
CA GLN A 444 -23.10 17.65 19.83
C GLN A 444 -22.72 18.88 20.68
N ASP A 445 -22.71 18.73 22.00
CA ASP A 445 -22.50 19.82 22.96
C ASP A 445 -21.01 20.03 23.26
N VAL A 446 -20.16 19.06 22.89
CA VAL A 446 -18.69 19.15 22.99
C VAL A 446 -18.13 20.30 22.13
N ARG A 447 -18.82 20.74 21.07
CA ARG A 447 -18.40 21.89 20.24
C ARG A 447 -18.42 23.25 20.96
N LYS A 448 -19.05 23.34 22.15
CA LYS A 448 -19.18 24.58 22.92
C LYS A 448 -18.07 24.77 23.98
N TYR A 449 -17.14 23.83 24.08
CA TYR A 449 -15.96 23.86 24.94
C TYR A 449 -14.71 23.68 24.09
#